data_AF-A0A329J5C0-F1
#
_entry.id   AF-A0A329J5C0-F1
#
_cell.length_a   1.000
_cell.length_b   1.000
_cell.length_c   1.000
_cell.angle_alpha   90.00
_cell.angle_beta   90.00
_cell.angle_gamma   90.00
#
_symmetry.space_group_name_H-M   'P 1'
#
loop_
_entity.id
_entity.type
_entity.pdbx_description
1 polymer ?
#
loop_
_entity_poly.entity_id
_entity_poly.type
_entity_poly.pdbx_seq_one_letter_code
_entity_poly.pdbx_strand_id
1 'polypeptide(L)'
;MVDFARLGGTPSDGYMRVVEMLDNVVRECMYVSRSYGGIPSPSTKHYYASVLFTALVTKGVTLAQLMPFTPWVEKKIEHWDYASTAGLVRTMLELRIAFYYLCSDECDEAEWECRWNILNLHDCVARIRMFTAIENDEEIGKLSQTAEEIRDRLRANIFFDALPDRKKKTALHGQSAYLYPLEDIAEKAGVEKTQFRWLYVLLSSHVHALPMSFFRIGEERGRGLPTPVEEGYTSICLSLASTFLVKTRDEVHDLFQAFKAQADEIIERESREAEEALADLDNNVKIALSEGMLVGEKKVLYTSGVITIEVTLVQQGKLEVRYRDVRTGAVVLQSTESESGTYLELYDLYFWTVIVNGEHVTNDQMAFLEGDNFAFKADVQSRTLYFKHG
;
A
#
# COMPACT_ATOMS: atom_id res chain seq x y z
N MET A 1 -16.08 -31.61 -18.40
CA MET A 1 -14.61 -31.42 -18.44
C MET A 1 -14.37 -30.07 -19.10
N VAL A 2 -14.02 -29.03 -18.33
CA VAL A 2 -13.61 -27.74 -18.94
C VAL A 2 -12.16 -27.92 -19.36
N ASP A 3 -11.93 -27.96 -20.67
CA ASP A 3 -10.61 -28.03 -21.30
C ASP A 3 -9.69 -26.94 -20.74
N PHE A 4 -8.43 -27.32 -20.46
CA PHE A 4 -7.43 -26.56 -19.71
C PHE A 4 -6.69 -25.49 -20.54
N ALA A 5 -7.13 -25.21 -21.77
CA ALA A 5 -6.87 -23.95 -22.48
C ALA A 5 -7.57 -22.72 -21.82
N ARG A 6 -7.61 -22.69 -20.48
CA ARG A 6 -8.44 -21.83 -19.63
C ARG A 6 -7.99 -20.36 -19.66
N LEU A 7 -8.43 -19.69 -20.71
CA LEU A 7 -8.96 -18.31 -20.74
C LEU A 7 -8.01 -17.13 -20.55
N GLY A 8 -6.70 -17.34 -20.61
CA GLY A 8 -5.77 -16.32 -21.07
C GLY A 8 -4.72 -16.93 -22.00
N GLY A 9 -4.46 -16.35 -23.18
CA GLY A 9 -3.24 -16.67 -23.93
C GLY A 9 -2.02 -16.41 -23.05
N THR A 10 -0.94 -17.16 -23.26
CA THR A 10 0.35 -16.84 -22.62
C THR A 10 0.67 -15.38 -22.91
N PRO A 11 0.84 -14.52 -21.89
CA PRO A 11 1.15 -13.12 -22.10
C PRO A 11 2.49 -13.00 -22.84
N SER A 12 2.71 -11.88 -23.53
CA SER A 12 4.03 -11.67 -24.13
C SER A 12 5.13 -11.55 -23.07
N ASP A 13 6.36 -11.88 -23.44
CA ASP A 13 7.54 -11.61 -22.60
C ASP A 13 7.65 -10.13 -22.25
N GLY A 14 7.17 -9.25 -23.14
CA GLY A 14 7.13 -7.80 -22.91
C GLY A 14 6.23 -7.43 -21.74
N TYR A 15 5.05 -8.03 -21.67
CA TYR A 15 4.12 -7.86 -20.56
C TYR A 15 4.69 -8.41 -19.26
N MET A 16 5.23 -9.63 -19.28
CA MET A 16 5.77 -10.27 -18.06
C MET A 16 6.92 -9.48 -17.44
N ARG A 17 7.80 -8.89 -18.25
CA ARG A 17 8.84 -7.97 -17.75
C ARG A 17 8.27 -6.77 -17.00
N VAL A 18 7.14 -6.23 -17.45
CA VAL A 18 6.47 -5.09 -16.80
C VAL A 18 5.78 -5.53 -15.50
N VAL A 19 5.20 -6.73 -15.47
CA VAL A 19 4.64 -7.36 -14.26
C VAL A 19 5.73 -7.54 -13.20
N GLU A 20 6.86 -8.16 -13.57
CA GLU A 20 8.02 -8.35 -12.69
C GLU A 20 8.60 -7.02 -12.19
N MET A 21 8.67 -6.01 -13.07
CA MET A 21 9.10 -4.67 -12.68
C MET A 21 8.17 -4.07 -11.63
N LEU A 22 6.85 -4.12 -11.82
CA LEU A 22 5.92 -3.58 -10.84
C LEU A 22 5.98 -4.34 -9.51
N ASP A 23 6.05 -5.68 -9.55
CA ASP A 23 6.20 -6.51 -8.35
C ASP A 23 7.39 -6.07 -7.50
N ASN A 24 8.58 -6.01 -8.12
CA ASN A 24 9.80 -5.59 -7.46
C ASN A 24 9.70 -4.17 -6.88
N VAL A 25 9.21 -3.21 -7.69
CA VAL A 25 9.08 -1.81 -7.27
C VAL A 25 8.09 -1.66 -6.12
N VAL A 26 6.95 -2.36 -6.14
CA VAL A 26 5.96 -2.29 -5.07
C VAL A 26 6.54 -2.84 -3.77
N ARG A 27 7.21 -4.00 -3.80
CA ARG A 27 7.87 -4.59 -2.62
C ARG A 27 8.93 -3.66 -2.05
N GLU A 28 9.76 -3.07 -2.91
CA GLU A 28 10.77 -2.11 -2.50
C GLU A 28 10.14 -0.87 -1.86
N CYS A 29 9.09 -0.30 -2.47
CA CYS A 29 8.41 0.86 -1.89
C CYS A 29 7.71 0.54 -0.57
N MET A 30 7.17 -0.68 -0.41
CA MET A 30 6.65 -1.16 0.88
C MET A 30 7.76 -1.23 1.92
N TYR A 31 8.94 -1.75 1.55
CA TYR A 31 10.10 -1.77 2.44
C TYR A 31 10.52 -0.35 2.84
N VAL A 32 10.68 0.56 1.89
CA VAL A 32 11.05 1.96 2.18
C VAL A 32 10.03 2.63 3.08
N SER A 33 8.73 2.49 2.77
CA SER A 33 7.65 3.06 3.59
C SER A 33 7.69 2.56 5.04
N ARG A 34 8.02 1.28 5.26
CA ARG A 34 8.19 0.71 6.61
C ARG A 34 9.50 1.13 7.29
N SER A 35 10.58 1.28 6.52
CA SER A 35 11.92 1.61 7.04
C SER A 35 12.04 2.99 7.68
N TYR A 36 11.07 3.88 7.39
CA TYR A 36 10.89 5.18 8.01
C TYR A 36 9.66 5.23 8.94
N GLY A 37 9.12 4.08 9.32
CA GLY A 37 8.03 3.98 10.28
C GLY A 37 8.49 4.33 11.71
N GLY A 38 7.54 4.67 12.58
CA GLY A 38 7.79 4.86 14.02
C GLY A 38 8.48 6.17 14.41
N ILE A 39 9.07 6.91 13.47
CA ILE A 39 9.64 8.24 13.75
C ILE A 39 8.53 9.32 13.83
N PRO A 40 8.56 10.20 14.85
CA PRO A 40 7.73 11.41 14.83
C PRO A 40 8.08 12.27 13.60
N SER A 41 7.07 12.77 12.90
CA SER A 41 7.29 13.61 11.71
C SER A 41 7.97 14.93 12.10
N PRO A 42 9.17 15.25 11.57
CA PRO A 42 9.91 16.45 11.94
C PRO A 42 9.22 17.76 11.55
N SER A 43 8.43 17.73 10.49
CA SER A 43 7.60 18.86 10.05
C SER A 43 6.32 18.37 9.39
N THR A 44 5.38 19.28 9.16
CA THR A 44 4.14 19.00 8.43
C THR A 44 4.42 18.49 7.01
N LYS A 45 5.46 19.00 6.34
CA LYS A 45 5.93 18.50 5.04
C LYS A 45 6.31 17.01 5.09
N HIS A 46 7.04 16.57 6.12
CA HIS A 46 7.40 15.16 6.32
C HIS A 46 6.17 14.29 6.60
N TYR A 47 5.26 14.80 7.43
CA TYR A 47 4.01 14.08 7.73
C TYR A 47 3.23 13.79 6.44
N TYR A 48 2.99 14.80 5.60
CA TYR A 48 2.27 14.59 4.34
C TYR A 48 3.05 13.79 3.30
N ALA A 49 4.37 13.87 3.29
CA ALA A 49 5.20 13.00 2.45
C ALA A 49 4.95 11.52 2.79
N SER A 50 4.94 11.18 4.10
CA SER A 50 4.64 9.82 4.56
C SER A 50 3.21 9.39 4.22
N VAL A 51 2.22 10.26 4.44
CA VAL A 51 0.80 9.96 4.12
C VAL A 51 0.59 9.73 2.63
N LEU A 52 1.09 10.64 1.78
CA LEU A 52 0.91 10.57 0.33
C LEU A 52 1.70 9.40 -0.27
N PHE A 53 2.92 9.14 0.20
CA PHE A 53 3.68 7.98 -0.24
C PHE A 53 3.01 6.67 0.18
N THR A 54 2.53 6.55 1.42
CA THR A 54 1.76 5.40 1.88
C THR A 54 0.52 5.19 1.01
N ALA A 55 -0.23 6.26 0.73
CA ALA A 55 -1.39 6.20 -0.18
C ALA A 55 -0.99 5.68 -1.57
N LEU A 56 0.12 6.18 -2.14
CA LEU A 56 0.63 5.72 -3.44
C LEU A 56 1.01 4.23 -3.41
N VAL A 57 1.74 3.78 -2.38
CA VAL A 57 2.14 2.37 -2.19
C VAL A 57 0.92 1.47 -2.06
N THR A 58 -0.11 1.86 -1.32
CA THR A 58 -1.34 1.06 -1.21
C THR A 58 -2.04 0.88 -2.56
N LYS A 59 -2.03 1.89 -3.44
CA LYS A 59 -2.53 1.75 -4.82
C LYS A 59 -1.64 0.83 -5.65
N GLY A 60 -0.33 0.90 -5.47
CA GLY A 60 0.63 -0.05 -6.07
C GLY A 60 0.33 -1.50 -5.68
N VAL A 61 0.06 -1.77 -4.40
CA VAL A 61 -0.32 -3.10 -3.90
C VAL A 61 -1.63 -3.57 -4.55
N THR A 62 -2.66 -2.73 -4.55
CA THR A 62 -3.94 -3.07 -5.21
C THR A 62 -3.74 -3.35 -6.70
N LEU A 63 -2.94 -2.55 -7.39
CA LEU A 63 -2.65 -2.74 -8.81
C LEU A 63 -1.90 -4.05 -9.06
N ALA A 64 -0.90 -4.36 -8.23
CA ALA A 64 -0.16 -5.62 -8.29
C ALA A 64 -1.06 -6.84 -8.05
N GLN A 65 -2.08 -6.74 -7.20
CA GLN A 65 -3.06 -7.83 -7.02
C GLN A 65 -4.00 -7.99 -8.24
N LEU A 66 -4.31 -6.90 -8.92
CA LEU A 66 -5.26 -6.91 -10.03
C LEU A 66 -4.65 -7.36 -11.36
N MET A 67 -3.37 -7.10 -11.61
CA MET A 67 -2.74 -7.39 -12.90
C MET A 67 -2.82 -8.89 -13.27
N PRO A 68 -3.15 -9.24 -14.52
CA PRO A 68 -3.08 -10.61 -14.99
C PRO A 68 -1.72 -11.27 -14.76
N PHE A 69 -1.71 -12.55 -14.42
CA PHE A 69 -0.50 -13.35 -14.19
C PHE A 69 0.39 -12.80 -13.06
N THR A 70 -0.22 -12.13 -12.09
CA THR A 70 0.49 -11.61 -10.92
C THR A 70 0.94 -12.72 -9.97
N PRO A 71 2.15 -12.63 -9.37
CA PRO A 71 2.55 -13.53 -8.29
C PRO A 71 1.84 -13.21 -6.97
N TRP A 72 1.11 -12.10 -6.88
CA TRP A 72 0.49 -11.65 -5.64
C TRP A 72 -0.79 -12.39 -5.31
N VAL A 73 -1.52 -12.93 -6.29
CA VAL A 73 -2.82 -13.56 -6.06
C VAL A 73 -2.96 -14.76 -6.97
N GLU A 74 -3.27 -15.93 -6.39
CA GLU A 74 -3.62 -17.12 -7.18
C GLU A 74 -4.99 -16.92 -7.85
N LYS A 75 -5.01 -16.89 -9.18
CA LYS A 75 -6.22 -16.68 -9.97
C LYS A 75 -6.58 -17.94 -10.73
N LYS A 76 -7.82 -18.40 -10.52
CA LYS A 76 -8.39 -19.51 -11.33
C LYS A 76 -8.63 -19.12 -12.79
N ILE A 77 -8.85 -17.84 -13.03
CA ILE A 77 -9.11 -17.26 -14.35
C ILE A 77 -8.42 -15.89 -14.39
N GLU A 78 -7.61 -15.66 -15.41
CA GLU A 78 -7.01 -14.36 -15.65
C GLU A 78 -8.02 -13.39 -16.26
N HIS A 79 -8.28 -12.29 -15.56
CA HIS A 79 -9.21 -11.26 -15.99
C HIS A 79 -8.45 -10.03 -16.49
N TRP A 80 -8.57 -9.76 -17.80
CA TRP A 80 -7.95 -8.60 -18.44
C TRP A 80 -8.89 -7.40 -18.43
N ASP A 81 -8.57 -6.42 -17.59
CA ASP A 81 -9.30 -5.17 -17.47
C ASP A 81 -8.34 -3.99 -17.30
N TYR A 82 -7.85 -3.47 -18.43
CA TYR A 82 -7.03 -2.26 -18.41
C TYR A 82 -7.82 -1.03 -17.93
N ALA A 83 -9.15 -1.02 -17.98
CA ALA A 83 -9.95 0.14 -17.61
C ALA A 83 -9.95 0.37 -16.08
N SER A 84 -10.10 -0.69 -15.29
CA SER A 84 -9.93 -0.62 -13.83
C SER A 84 -8.50 -0.25 -13.45
N THR A 85 -7.53 -0.81 -14.18
CA THR A 85 -6.10 -0.49 -14.04
C THR A 85 -5.84 1.00 -14.33
N ALA A 86 -6.43 1.55 -15.39
CA ALA A 86 -6.34 2.97 -15.73
C ALA A 86 -6.95 3.87 -14.63
N GLY A 87 -8.06 3.45 -14.02
CA GLY A 87 -8.64 4.18 -12.89
C GLY A 87 -7.71 4.27 -11.67
N LEU A 88 -7.02 3.18 -11.34
CA LEU A 88 -6.03 3.17 -10.27
C LEU A 88 -4.80 4.02 -10.60
N VAL A 89 -4.23 3.85 -11.80
CA VAL A 89 -3.07 4.62 -12.24
C VAL A 89 -3.40 6.11 -12.34
N ARG A 90 -4.66 6.46 -12.64
CA ARG A 90 -5.10 7.84 -12.59
C ARG A 90 -4.93 8.45 -11.20
N THR A 91 -5.36 7.71 -10.19
CA THR A 91 -5.24 8.12 -8.80
C THR A 91 -3.77 8.21 -8.39
N MET A 92 -2.93 7.27 -8.85
CA MET A 92 -1.48 7.28 -8.59
C MET A 92 -0.79 8.51 -9.21
N LEU A 93 -1.16 8.91 -10.44
CA LEU A 93 -0.66 10.13 -11.08
C LEU A 93 -0.99 11.37 -10.23
N GLU A 94 -2.23 11.50 -9.76
CA GLU A 94 -2.64 12.64 -8.94
C GLU A 94 -1.95 12.65 -7.57
N LEU A 95 -1.75 11.47 -6.95
CA LEU A 95 -0.96 11.33 -5.73
C LEU A 95 0.50 11.73 -5.93
N ARG A 96 1.12 11.31 -7.04
CA ARG A 96 2.48 11.70 -7.42
C ARG A 96 2.60 13.23 -7.57
N ILE A 97 1.63 13.86 -8.24
CA ILE A 97 1.58 15.32 -8.42
C ILE A 97 1.41 16.03 -7.07
N ALA A 98 0.50 15.56 -6.22
CA ALA A 98 0.29 16.11 -4.89
C ALA A 98 1.56 15.98 -4.02
N PHE A 99 2.20 14.81 -4.04
CA PHE A 99 3.45 14.56 -3.34
C PHE A 99 4.52 15.53 -3.81
N TYR A 100 4.76 15.61 -5.13
CA TYR A 100 5.77 16.51 -5.65
C TYR A 100 5.50 17.95 -5.22
N TYR A 101 4.27 18.44 -5.44
CA TYR A 101 3.88 19.83 -5.18
C TYR A 101 4.02 20.29 -3.73
N LEU A 102 3.77 19.39 -2.77
CA LEU A 102 3.79 19.70 -1.33
C LEU A 102 5.09 19.27 -0.65
N CYS A 103 5.74 18.22 -1.15
CA CYS A 103 6.79 17.52 -0.41
C CYS A 103 8.14 17.51 -1.13
N SER A 104 8.21 17.73 -2.44
CA SER A 104 9.48 17.69 -3.18
C SER A 104 9.85 19.03 -3.82
N ASP A 105 8.89 19.72 -4.44
CA ASP A 105 9.12 21.00 -5.13
C ASP A 105 9.70 22.04 -4.15
N GLU A 106 10.87 22.56 -4.51
CA GLU A 106 11.53 23.59 -3.73
C GLU A 106 10.75 24.91 -3.84
N CYS A 107 10.36 25.43 -2.69
CA CYS A 107 9.73 26.73 -2.54
C CYS A 107 10.06 27.30 -1.16
N ASP A 108 9.86 28.61 -0.99
CA ASP A 108 9.99 29.23 0.32
C ASP A 108 8.81 28.85 1.25
N GLU A 109 8.98 29.11 2.54
CA GLU A 109 7.98 28.76 3.55
C GLU A 109 6.64 29.47 3.31
N ALA A 110 6.66 30.73 2.86
CA ALA A 110 5.43 31.48 2.63
C ALA A 110 4.63 30.90 1.47
N GLU A 111 5.30 30.52 0.38
CA GLU A 111 4.67 29.78 -0.71
C GLU A 111 4.16 28.43 -0.23
N TRP A 112 4.97 27.66 0.50
CA TRP A 112 4.56 26.35 1.00
C TRP A 112 3.30 26.42 1.88
N GLU A 113 3.25 27.34 2.84
CA GLU A 113 2.08 27.60 3.67
C GLU A 113 0.86 28.00 2.84
N CYS A 114 1.05 28.82 1.79
CA CYS A 114 -0.02 29.17 0.86
C CYS A 114 -0.56 27.93 0.14
N ARG A 115 0.34 27.10 -0.44
CA ARG A 115 -0.04 25.86 -1.14
C ARG A 115 -0.80 24.92 -0.20
N TRP A 116 -0.30 24.76 1.03
CA TRP A 116 -0.89 23.92 2.05
C TRP A 116 -2.29 24.40 2.46
N ASN A 117 -2.47 25.69 2.73
CA ASN A 117 -3.77 26.25 3.09
C ASN A 117 -4.79 26.15 1.94
N ILE A 118 -4.37 26.32 0.67
CA ILE A 118 -5.26 26.11 -0.49
C ILE A 118 -5.77 24.66 -0.52
N LEU A 119 -4.90 23.68 -0.29
CA LEU A 119 -5.28 22.26 -0.27
C LEU A 119 -6.31 21.97 0.83
N ASN A 120 -6.11 22.49 2.04
CA ASN A 120 -7.04 22.31 3.15
C ASN A 120 -8.38 23.01 2.91
N LEU A 121 -8.35 24.22 2.35
CA LEU A 121 -9.58 24.93 2.01
C LEU A 121 -10.40 24.16 0.98
N HIS A 122 -9.73 23.54 0.00
CA HIS A 122 -10.39 22.69 -0.98
C HIS A 122 -11.06 21.47 -0.32
N ASP A 123 -10.37 20.78 0.59
CA ASP A 123 -10.96 19.66 1.35
C ASP A 123 -12.18 20.11 2.18
N CYS A 124 -12.07 21.22 2.93
CA CYS A 124 -13.20 21.75 3.70
C CYS A 124 -14.41 22.06 2.81
N VAL A 125 -14.20 22.76 1.69
CA VAL A 125 -15.29 23.13 0.77
C VAL A 125 -15.90 21.89 0.09
N ALA A 126 -15.09 20.89 -0.27
CA ALA A 126 -15.58 19.64 -0.84
C ALA A 126 -16.43 18.86 0.18
N ARG A 127 -15.99 18.78 1.44
CA ARG A 127 -16.72 18.11 2.53
C ARG A 127 -17.99 18.85 2.90
N ILE A 128 -17.98 20.19 2.94
CA ILE A 128 -19.19 20.99 3.15
C ILE A 128 -20.22 20.62 2.08
N ARG A 129 -19.85 20.63 0.79
CA ARG A 129 -20.76 20.23 -0.30
C ARG A 129 -21.30 18.81 -0.12
N MET A 130 -20.43 17.88 0.30
CA MET A 130 -20.83 16.48 0.57
C MET A 130 -21.84 16.40 1.73
N PHE A 131 -21.60 17.10 2.84
CA PHE A 131 -22.48 17.08 4.01
C PHE A 131 -23.77 17.88 3.80
N THR A 132 -23.75 18.93 2.98
CA THR A 132 -24.96 19.63 2.53
C THR A 132 -25.90 18.69 1.78
N ALA A 133 -25.37 17.78 0.97
CA ALA A 133 -26.19 16.83 0.22
C ALA A 133 -26.94 15.82 1.11
N ILE A 134 -26.52 15.65 2.37
CA ILE A 134 -27.16 14.77 3.36
C ILE A 134 -27.68 15.54 4.59
N GLU A 135 -27.77 16.88 4.48
CA GLU A 135 -28.33 17.78 5.51
C GLU A 135 -27.68 17.61 6.91
N ASN A 136 -26.36 17.39 6.96
CA ASN A 136 -25.62 17.31 8.23
C ASN A 136 -25.11 18.69 8.68
N ASP A 137 -26.00 19.49 9.28
CA ASP A 137 -25.73 20.87 9.70
C ASP A 137 -24.60 21.01 10.73
N GLU A 138 -24.39 20.00 11.58
CA GLU A 138 -23.32 20.02 12.58
C GLU A 138 -21.94 20.03 11.91
N GLU A 139 -21.70 19.08 10.99
CA GLU A 139 -20.42 19.00 10.28
C GLU A 139 -20.24 20.18 9.31
N ILE A 140 -21.32 20.66 8.69
CA ILE A 140 -21.30 21.88 7.87
C ILE A 140 -20.83 23.07 8.69
N GLY A 141 -21.36 23.25 9.91
CA GLY A 141 -20.97 24.33 10.82
C GLY A 141 -19.48 24.29 11.18
N LYS A 142 -18.99 23.14 11.65
CA LYS A 142 -17.57 22.94 12.03
C LYS A 142 -16.61 23.20 10.86
N LEU A 143 -16.91 22.64 9.69
CA LEU A 143 -16.08 22.81 8.49
C LEU A 143 -16.14 24.25 7.95
N SER A 144 -17.29 24.92 8.06
CA SER A 144 -17.43 26.32 7.63
C SER A 144 -16.58 27.26 8.48
N GLN A 145 -16.54 27.04 9.80
CA GLN A 145 -15.64 27.78 10.69
C GLN A 145 -14.18 27.55 10.30
N THR A 146 -13.77 26.28 10.16
CA THR A 146 -12.41 25.90 9.76
C THR A 146 -12.02 26.53 8.41
N ALA A 147 -12.95 26.55 7.45
CA ALA A 147 -12.73 27.14 6.13
C ALA A 147 -12.48 28.66 6.23
N GLU A 148 -13.18 29.39 7.10
CA GLU A 148 -12.93 30.83 7.27
C GLU A 148 -11.58 31.09 7.96
N GLU A 149 -11.21 30.30 8.96
CA GLU A 149 -9.88 30.38 9.58
C GLU A 149 -8.75 30.14 8.56
N ILE A 150 -8.95 29.21 7.61
CA ILE A 150 -8.01 29.01 6.50
C ILE A 150 -7.99 30.21 5.55
N ARG A 151 -9.14 30.82 5.23
CA ARG A 151 -9.20 32.03 4.40
C ARG A 151 -8.47 33.20 5.04
N ASP A 152 -8.58 33.36 6.36
CA ASP A 152 -7.86 34.40 7.08
C ASP A 152 -6.34 34.17 7.06
N ARG A 153 -5.89 32.92 7.22
CA ARG A 153 -4.47 32.56 7.04
C ARG A 153 -3.97 32.87 5.62
N LEU A 154 -4.77 32.56 4.59
CA LEU A 154 -4.43 32.89 3.20
C LEU A 154 -4.33 34.41 3.00
N ARG A 155 -5.28 35.20 3.51
CA ARG A 155 -5.26 36.67 3.41
C ARG A 155 -4.06 37.29 4.12
N ALA A 156 -3.57 36.66 5.19
CA ALA A 156 -2.40 37.11 5.94
C ALA A 156 -1.05 36.66 5.33
N ASN A 157 -1.06 35.73 4.37
CA ASN A 157 0.15 35.17 3.79
C ASN A 157 0.76 36.09 2.72
N ILE A 158 2.04 36.42 2.85
CA ILE A 158 2.74 37.38 1.98
C ILE A 158 2.83 36.92 0.52
N PHE A 159 3.01 35.62 0.29
CA PHE A 159 3.08 35.06 -1.05
C PHE A 159 1.70 35.13 -1.72
N PHE A 160 0.65 34.83 -0.95
CA PHE A 160 -0.72 34.90 -1.42
C PHE A 160 -1.12 36.32 -1.83
N ASP A 161 -0.76 37.34 -1.05
CA ASP A 161 -1.10 38.73 -1.36
C ASP A 161 -0.55 39.21 -2.71
N ALA A 162 0.66 38.75 -3.05
CA ALA A 162 1.34 39.03 -4.31
C ALA A 162 0.72 38.33 -5.54
N LEU A 163 -0.19 37.37 -5.34
CA LEU A 163 -0.84 36.67 -6.46
C LEU A 163 -1.83 37.58 -7.22
N PRO A 164 -2.03 37.34 -8.53
CA PRO A 164 -3.08 38.00 -9.28
C PRO A 164 -4.47 37.81 -8.65
N ASP A 165 -5.31 38.85 -8.64
CA ASP A 165 -6.63 38.84 -7.99
C ASP A 165 -7.52 37.68 -8.45
N ARG A 166 -7.43 37.29 -9.73
CA ARG A 166 -8.15 36.13 -10.24
C ARG A 166 -7.76 34.84 -9.53
N LYS A 167 -6.46 34.62 -9.30
CA LYS A 167 -5.97 33.43 -8.57
C LYS A 167 -6.37 33.50 -7.10
N LYS A 168 -6.24 34.68 -6.47
CA LYS A 168 -6.68 34.88 -5.07
C LYS A 168 -8.17 34.55 -4.91
N LYS A 169 -9.02 35.06 -5.81
CA LYS A 169 -10.46 34.78 -5.80
C LYS A 169 -10.73 33.28 -5.92
N THR A 170 -10.16 32.60 -6.91
CA THR A 170 -10.35 31.15 -7.10
C THR A 170 -9.91 30.34 -5.89
N ALA A 171 -8.75 30.66 -5.32
CA ALA A 171 -8.23 30.01 -4.13
C ALA A 171 -9.15 30.20 -2.92
N LEU A 172 -9.62 31.43 -2.64
CA LEU A 172 -10.52 31.72 -1.51
C LEU A 172 -11.90 31.05 -1.64
N HIS A 173 -12.34 30.70 -2.86
CA HIS A 173 -13.57 29.92 -3.06
C HIS A 173 -13.36 28.42 -2.78
N GLY A 174 -12.12 27.94 -2.64
CA GLY A 174 -11.81 26.53 -2.41
C GLY A 174 -12.14 25.62 -3.61
N GLN A 175 -12.27 26.17 -4.82
CA GLN A 175 -12.64 25.39 -6.01
C GLN A 175 -11.49 24.57 -6.58
N SER A 176 -10.24 24.97 -6.32
CA SER A 176 -9.03 24.28 -6.79
C SER A 176 -8.17 23.86 -5.62
N ALA A 177 -7.65 22.64 -5.67
CA ALA A 177 -6.64 22.11 -4.75
C ALA A 177 -5.23 22.66 -5.02
N TYR A 178 -4.99 23.20 -6.22
CA TYR A 178 -3.66 23.60 -6.69
C TYR A 178 -3.65 25.04 -7.19
N LEU A 179 -2.53 25.73 -6.96
CA LEU A 179 -2.30 27.09 -7.44
C LEU A 179 -1.85 27.13 -8.92
N TYR A 180 -1.16 26.07 -9.34
CA TYR A 180 -0.66 25.90 -10.70
C TYR A 180 -1.48 24.82 -11.44
N PRO A 181 -1.56 24.91 -12.78
CA PRO A 181 -2.12 23.83 -13.59
C PRO A 181 -1.43 22.49 -13.31
N LEU A 182 -2.21 21.41 -13.28
CA LEU A 182 -1.67 20.07 -13.01
C LEU A 182 -0.58 19.66 -14.00
N GLU A 183 -0.70 20.05 -15.27
CA GLU A 183 0.31 19.75 -16.28
C GLU A 183 1.67 20.42 -16.02
N ASP A 184 1.66 21.62 -15.42
CA ASP A 184 2.90 22.33 -15.08
C ASP A 184 3.56 21.68 -13.85
N ILE A 185 2.76 21.23 -12.89
CA ILE A 185 3.28 20.49 -11.73
C ILE A 185 3.80 19.11 -12.17
N ALA A 186 3.08 18.43 -13.06
CA ALA A 186 3.47 17.12 -13.58
C ALA A 186 4.78 17.19 -14.38
N GLU A 187 4.99 18.24 -15.18
CA GLU A 187 6.26 18.48 -15.89
C GLU A 187 7.44 18.57 -14.92
N LYS A 188 7.29 19.38 -13.86
CA LYS A 188 8.31 19.47 -12.81
C LYS A 188 8.52 18.13 -12.07
N ALA A 189 7.45 17.35 -11.89
CA ALA A 189 7.51 16.02 -11.31
C ALA A 189 8.09 14.95 -12.26
N GLY A 190 8.52 15.33 -13.47
CA GLY A 190 9.19 14.47 -14.45
C GLY A 190 8.29 13.84 -15.51
N VAL A 191 7.06 14.33 -15.69
CA VAL A 191 6.12 13.87 -16.73
C VAL A 191 5.96 14.94 -17.80
N GLU A 192 6.49 14.71 -19.00
CA GLU A 192 6.44 15.67 -20.10
C GLU A 192 4.98 16.09 -20.43
N LYS A 193 4.74 17.35 -20.80
CA LYS A 193 3.37 17.90 -20.94
C LYS A 193 2.52 17.19 -21.98
N THR A 194 3.08 16.82 -23.13
CA THR A 194 2.38 16.09 -24.18
C THR A 194 1.98 14.71 -23.69
N GLN A 195 2.90 14.01 -23.01
CA GLN A 195 2.63 12.74 -22.35
C GLN A 195 1.54 12.91 -21.27
N PHE A 196 1.63 13.92 -20.41
CA PHE A 196 0.64 14.21 -19.38
C PHE A 196 -0.74 14.41 -19.99
N ARG A 197 -0.89 15.26 -21.01
CA ARG A 197 -2.18 15.53 -21.67
C ARG A 197 -2.80 14.26 -22.26
N TRP A 198 -1.98 13.44 -22.92
CA TRP A 198 -2.43 12.17 -23.49
C TRP A 198 -2.90 11.20 -22.39
N LEU A 199 -2.07 11.00 -21.36
CA LEU A 199 -2.39 10.14 -20.21
C LEU A 199 -3.65 10.63 -19.50
N TYR A 200 -3.74 11.94 -19.25
CA TYR A 200 -4.83 12.54 -18.52
C TYR A 200 -6.17 12.26 -19.22
N VAL A 201 -6.23 12.41 -20.55
CA VAL A 201 -7.43 12.09 -21.35
C VAL A 201 -7.77 10.61 -21.32
N LEU A 202 -6.79 9.73 -21.55
CA LEU A 202 -6.99 8.27 -21.53
C LEU A 202 -7.54 7.84 -20.17
N LEU A 203 -6.79 8.15 -19.10
CA LEU A 203 -7.10 7.69 -17.74
C LEU A 203 -8.41 8.29 -17.22
N SER A 204 -8.67 9.60 -17.43
CA SER A 204 -9.94 10.23 -17.03
C SER A 204 -11.14 9.64 -17.76
N SER A 205 -10.97 9.22 -19.02
CA SER A 205 -12.08 8.60 -19.76
C SER A 205 -12.57 7.32 -19.10
N HIS A 206 -11.67 6.55 -18.48
CA HIS A 206 -12.03 5.35 -17.73
C HIS A 206 -12.61 5.67 -16.36
N VAL A 207 -12.05 6.64 -15.62
CA VAL A 207 -12.58 7.06 -14.31
C VAL A 207 -14.01 7.59 -14.39
N HIS A 208 -14.32 8.39 -15.40
CA HIS A 208 -15.63 9.02 -15.54
C HIS A 208 -16.60 8.23 -16.43
N ALA A 209 -16.22 7.03 -16.86
CA ALA A 209 -16.97 6.23 -17.81
C ALA A 209 -17.44 7.04 -19.04
N LEU A 210 -16.53 7.81 -19.65
CA LEU A 210 -16.82 8.59 -20.86
C LEU A 210 -16.90 7.67 -22.09
N PRO A 211 -17.51 8.08 -23.21
CA PRO A 211 -17.65 7.26 -24.42
C PRO A 211 -16.40 6.49 -24.86
N MET A 212 -15.21 7.09 -24.71
CA MET A 212 -13.94 6.44 -25.02
C MET A 212 -13.70 5.14 -24.21
N SER A 213 -14.25 5.01 -22.99
CA SER A 213 -14.10 3.80 -22.17
C SER A 213 -15.01 2.66 -22.61
N PHE A 214 -16.17 2.94 -23.23
CA PHE A 214 -17.17 1.89 -23.48
C PHE A 214 -17.66 1.73 -24.92
N PHE A 215 -17.53 2.73 -25.81
CA PHE A 215 -18.07 2.65 -27.18
C PHE A 215 -17.48 1.53 -28.04
N ARG A 216 -16.29 1.03 -27.69
CA ARG A 216 -15.62 -0.06 -28.42
C ARG A 216 -15.48 -1.34 -27.59
N ILE A 217 -16.26 -1.48 -26.51
CA ILE A 217 -16.39 -2.75 -25.79
C ILE A 217 -17.12 -3.71 -26.72
N GLY A 218 -16.44 -4.76 -27.17
CA GLY A 218 -16.96 -5.69 -28.19
C GLY A 218 -16.12 -5.76 -29.47
N GLU A 219 -15.23 -4.79 -29.68
CA GLU A 219 -14.12 -4.93 -30.63
C GLU A 219 -12.98 -5.73 -29.94
N GLU A 220 -11.77 -5.17 -29.87
CA GLU A 220 -10.60 -5.83 -29.31
C GLU A 220 -10.38 -5.54 -27.81
N ARG A 221 -11.35 -4.97 -27.08
CA ARG A 221 -11.17 -4.59 -25.66
C ARG A 221 -12.45 -4.71 -24.83
N GLY A 222 -12.30 -4.76 -23.51
CA GLY A 222 -13.37 -4.71 -22.51
C GLY A 222 -14.18 -6.00 -22.34
N ARG A 223 -13.62 -7.14 -22.78
CA ARG A 223 -14.27 -8.47 -22.68
C ARG A 223 -13.75 -9.32 -21.52
N GLY A 224 -12.76 -8.84 -20.76
CA GLY A 224 -12.10 -9.64 -19.73
C GLY A 224 -11.11 -10.67 -20.28
N LEU A 225 -10.83 -10.66 -21.59
CA LEU A 225 -10.00 -11.63 -22.30
C LEU A 225 -8.72 -10.96 -22.79
N PRO A 226 -7.59 -11.69 -22.89
CA PRO A 226 -6.36 -11.11 -23.42
C PRO A 226 -6.53 -10.74 -24.88
N THR A 227 -6.11 -9.52 -25.20
CA THR A 227 -5.92 -9.02 -26.55
C THR A 227 -4.67 -8.16 -26.58
N PRO A 228 -4.07 -7.90 -27.75
CA PRO A 228 -2.95 -6.97 -27.85
C PRO A 228 -3.26 -5.58 -27.28
N VAL A 229 -4.53 -5.14 -27.35
CA VAL A 229 -4.98 -3.85 -26.83
C VAL A 229 -5.06 -3.87 -25.29
N GLU A 230 -5.64 -4.91 -24.71
CA GLU A 230 -5.68 -5.11 -23.25
C GLU A 230 -4.26 -5.18 -22.68
N GLU A 231 -3.39 -5.97 -23.32
CA GLU A 231 -2.02 -6.14 -22.90
C GLU A 231 -1.21 -4.84 -23.02
N GLY A 232 -1.35 -4.13 -24.15
CA GLY A 232 -0.67 -2.86 -24.39
C GLY A 232 -1.05 -1.79 -23.38
N TYR A 233 -2.36 -1.54 -23.17
CA TYR A 233 -2.79 -0.51 -22.22
C TYR A 233 -2.50 -0.89 -20.77
N THR A 234 -2.62 -2.17 -20.40
CA THR A 234 -2.23 -2.64 -19.08
C THR A 234 -0.73 -2.41 -18.87
N SER A 235 0.11 -2.79 -19.83
CA SER A 235 1.58 -2.56 -19.77
C SER A 235 1.95 -1.09 -19.59
N ILE A 236 1.27 -0.18 -20.30
CA ILE A 236 1.45 1.27 -20.15
C ILE A 236 1.13 1.68 -18.71
N CYS A 237 -0.01 1.25 -18.18
CA CYS A 237 -0.44 1.59 -16.83
C CYS A 237 0.53 1.06 -15.76
N LEU A 238 0.93 -0.21 -15.84
CA LEU A 238 1.89 -0.80 -14.91
C LEU A 238 3.24 -0.07 -14.96
N SER A 239 3.73 0.27 -16.16
CA SER A 239 4.99 1.01 -16.33
C SER A 239 4.95 2.42 -15.73
N LEU A 240 3.82 3.11 -15.89
CA LEU A 240 3.61 4.42 -15.28
C LEU A 240 3.53 4.34 -13.77
N ALA A 241 2.79 3.37 -13.24
CA ALA A 241 2.70 3.12 -11.81
C ALA A 241 4.09 2.88 -11.20
N SER A 242 4.91 2.03 -11.83
CA SER A 242 6.30 1.80 -11.40
C SER A 242 7.12 3.09 -11.42
N THR A 243 6.98 3.91 -12.47
CA THR A 243 7.69 5.20 -12.56
C THR A 243 7.30 6.15 -11.44
N PHE A 244 5.99 6.27 -11.14
CA PHE A 244 5.51 7.12 -10.06
C PHE A 244 5.99 6.64 -8.69
N LEU A 245 5.96 5.32 -8.46
CA LEU A 245 6.45 4.70 -7.23
C LEU A 245 7.95 4.94 -7.03
N VAL A 246 8.78 4.62 -8.03
CA VAL A 246 10.25 4.80 -7.96
C VAL A 246 10.62 6.26 -7.68
N LYS A 247 10.06 7.21 -8.44
CA LYS A 247 10.37 8.63 -8.25
C LYS A 247 9.96 9.15 -6.88
N THR A 248 8.77 8.76 -6.41
CA THR A 248 8.30 9.17 -5.08
C THR A 248 9.12 8.52 -3.98
N ARG A 249 9.52 7.25 -4.14
CA ARG A 249 10.40 6.53 -3.21
C ARG A 249 11.74 7.24 -3.06
N ASP A 250 12.37 7.61 -4.17
CA ASP A 250 13.67 8.29 -4.16
C ASP A 250 13.56 9.64 -3.43
N GLU A 251 12.53 10.43 -3.74
CA GLU A 251 12.28 11.71 -3.06
C GLU A 251 11.94 11.55 -1.56
N VAL A 252 11.28 10.45 -1.17
CA VAL A 252 11.09 10.10 0.25
C VAL A 252 12.44 9.77 0.90
N HIS A 253 13.29 9.00 0.23
CA HIS A 253 14.62 8.68 0.76
C HIS A 253 15.42 9.96 1.02
N ASP A 254 15.44 10.87 0.05
CA ASP A 254 16.13 12.16 0.17
C ASP A 254 15.56 13.01 1.31
N LEU A 255 14.23 13.09 1.44
CA LEU A 255 13.56 13.87 2.48
C LEU A 255 13.82 13.31 3.89
N PHE A 256 13.90 11.99 4.04
CA PHE A 256 14.03 11.33 5.33
C PHE A 256 15.46 10.85 5.65
N GLN A 257 16.44 11.09 4.77
CA GLN A 257 17.80 10.58 4.90
C GLN A 257 18.43 10.91 6.26
N ALA A 258 18.26 12.15 6.72
CA ALA A 258 18.79 12.63 8.01
C ALA A 258 18.18 11.92 9.24
N PHE A 259 17.04 11.24 9.08
CA PHE A 259 16.31 10.55 10.15
C PHE A 259 16.47 9.02 10.06
N LYS A 260 17.21 8.50 9.07
CA LYS A 260 17.35 7.05 8.84
C LYS A 260 17.97 6.33 10.03
N ALA A 261 19.03 6.88 10.63
CA ALA A 261 19.71 6.26 11.78
C ALA A 261 18.77 6.11 12.99
N GLN A 262 17.95 7.13 13.26
CA GLN A 262 16.95 7.07 14.33
C GLN A 262 15.88 6.00 14.04
N ALA A 263 15.44 5.89 12.79
CA ALA A 263 14.51 4.85 12.39
C ALA A 263 15.12 3.44 12.57
N ASP A 264 16.38 3.25 12.19
CA ASP A 264 17.10 1.99 12.38
C ASP A 264 17.25 1.61 13.85
N GLU A 265 17.59 2.56 14.74
CA GLU A 265 17.66 2.31 16.18
C GLU A 265 16.31 1.86 16.77
N ILE A 266 15.20 2.46 16.31
CA ILE A 266 13.84 2.06 16.72
C ILE A 266 13.57 0.64 16.25
N ILE A 267 13.85 0.33 14.98
CA ILE A 267 13.66 -1.00 14.40
C ILE A 267 14.51 -2.03 15.16
N GLU A 268 15.79 -1.78 15.40
CA GLU A 268 16.67 -2.68 16.16
C GLU A 268 16.21 -2.89 17.60
N ARG A 269 15.74 -1.84 18.27
CA ARG A 269 15.19 -1.97 19.63
C ARG A 269 13.92 -2.82 19.63
N GLU A 270 12.98 -2.53 18.74
CA GLU A 270 11.77 -3.35 18.57
C GLU A 270 12.13 -4.79 18.21
N SER A 271 13.28 -5.00 17.54
CA SER A 271 13.81 -6.33 17.20
C SER A 271 14.26 -7.10 18.41
N ARG A 272 15.12 -6.48 19.24
CA ARG A 272 15.55 -7.11 20.48
C ARG A 272 14.39 -7.37 21.41
N GLU A 273 13.47 -6.41 21.58
CA GLU A 273 12.29 -6.58 22.44
C GLU A 273 11.39 -7.72 21.96
N ALA A 274 11.22 -7.88 20.64
CA ALA A 274 10.49 -9.01 20.07
C ALA A 274 11.26 -10.33 20.26
N GLU A 275 12.55 -10.37 19.95
CA GLU A 275 13.39 -11.56 20.12
C GLU A 275 13.48 -12.02 21.57
N GLU A 276 13.65 -11.10 22.53
CA GLU A 276 13.64 -11.40 23.97
C GLU A 276 12.29 -11.98 24.40
N ALA A 277 11.18 -11.39 23.94
CA ALA A 277 9.86 -11.89 24.26
C ALA A 277 9.51 -13.22 23.56
N LEU A 278 10.14 -13.52 22.41
CA LEU A 278 10.03 -14.80 21.70
C LEU A 278 11.00 -15.87 22.23
N ALA A 279 12.16 -15.50 22.80
CA ALA A 279 13.11 -16.43 23.40
C ALA A 279 12.48 -17.20 24.58
N ASP A 280 11.53 -16.56 25.27
CA ASP A 280 10.74 -17.20 26.32
C ASP A 280 9.55 -18.00 25.78
N LEU A 281 9.28 -18.05 24.48
CA LEU A 281 8.09 -18.72 23.93
C LEU A 281 8.09 -20.23 24.22
N ASP A 282 9.21 -20.92 23.97
CA ASP A 282 9.35 -22.36 24.28
C ASP A 282 9.21 -22.63 25.78
N ASN A 283 9.74 -21.74 26.63
CA ASN A 283 9.59 -21.83 28.08
C ASN A 283 8.15 -21.52 28.50
N ASN A 284 7.47 -20.57 27.87
CA ASN A 284 6.08 -20.20 28.15
C ASN A 284 5.10 -21.28 27.70
N VAL A 285 5.38 -21.96 26.58
CA VAL A 285 4.67 -23.18 26.15
C VAL A 285 4.86 -24.29 27.18
N LYS A 286 6.10 -24.55 27.63
CA LYS A 286 6.41 -25.56 28.66
C LYS A 286 5.80 -25.23 30.02
N ILE A 287 5.82 -23.96 30.44
CA ILE A 287 5.18 -23.48 31.68
C ILE A 287 3.67 -23.66 31.58
N ALA A 288 3.04 -23.26 30.47
CA ALA A 288 1.61 -23.47 30.24
C ALA A 288 1.22 -24.96 30.31
N LEU A 289 2.05 -25.86 29.76
CA LEU A 289 1.88 -27.30 29.89
C LEU A 289 2.01 -27.80 31.35
N SER A 290 2.98 -27.25 32.09
CA SER A 290 3.25 -27.65 33.49
C SER A 290 2.22 -27.14 34.49
N GLU A 291 1.52 -26.05 34.18
CA GLU A 291 0.48 -25.43 35.02
C GLU A 291 -0.87 -26.18 34.96
N GLY A 292 -0.98 -27.24 34.16
CA GLY A 292 -2.16 -28.12 34.15
C GLY A 292 -3.35 -27.56 33.39
N MET A 293 -3.12 -27.01 32.19
CA MET A 293 -4.20 -26.56 31.29
C MET A 293 -5.29 -27.63 31.13
N LEU A 294 -6.55 -27.19 31.14
CA LEU A 294 -7.68 -28.04 30.79
C LEU A 294 -7.83 -28.15 29.27
N VAL A 295 -8.37 -29.28 28.80
CA VAL A 295 -8.67 -29.44 27.36
C VAL A 295 -9.68 -28.37 26.93
N GLY A 296 -9.35 -27.63 25.88
CA GLY A 296 -10.09 -26.48 25.36
C GLY A 296 -9.70 -25.13 25.97
N GLU A 297 -8.83 -25.12 26.99
CA GLU A 297 -8.32 -23.87 27.58
C GLU A 297 -7.34 -23.18 26.62
N LYS A 298 -7.45 -21.86 26.55
CA LYS A 298 -6.65 -20.98 25.70
C LYS A 298 -5.84 -20.02 26.56
N LYS A 299 -4.53 -19.96 26.31
CA LYS A 299 -3.61 -19.06 27.00
C LYS A 299 -2.84 -18.21 25.98
N VAL A 300 -2.78 -16.90 26.22
CA VAL A 300 -1.95 -15.99 25.40
C VAL A 300 -0.52 -16.07 25.91
N LEU A 301 0.41 -16.38 25.03
CA LEU A 301 1.83 -16.54 25.35
C LEU A 301 2.64 -15.28 25.03
N TYR A 302 2.22 -14.53 24.01
CA TYR A 302 2.89 -13.32 23.59
C TYR A 302 1.90 -12.36 22.93
N THR A 303 2.09 -11.07 23.13
CA THR A 303 1.41 -10.02 22.36
C THR A 303 2.39 -8.90 22.06
N SER A 304 2.49 -8.53 20.78
CA SER A 304 3.19 -7.33 20.32
C SER A 304 2.20 -6.33 19.72
N GLY A 305 2.70 -5.22 19.17
CA GLY A 305 1.87 -4.31 18.37
C GLY A 305 1.38 -4.91 17.04
N VAL A 306 1.84 -6.11 16.68
CA VAL A 306 1.61 -6.71 15.35
C VAL A 306 1.01 -8.11 15.43
N ILE A 307 1.46 -8.96 16.37
CA ILE A 307 0.99 -10.34 16.50
C ILE A 307 0.65 -10.68 17.95
N THR A 308 -0.43 -11.44 18.15
CA THR A 308 -0.70 -12.19 19.38
C THR A 308 -0.45 -13.67 19.15
N ILE A 309 0.37 -14.31 19.97
CA ILE A 309 0.58 -15.76 19.96
C ILE A 309 -0.23 -16.37 21.11
N GLU A 310 -1.08 -17.33 20.76
CA GLU A 310 -1.93 -18.05 21.70
C GLU A 310 -1.70 -19.55 21.57
N VAL A 311 -1.84 -20.26 22.68
CA VAL A 311 -1.82 -21.71 22.73
C VAL A 311 -3.14 -22.25 23.25
N THR A 312 -3.62 -23.33 22.66
CA THR A 312 -4.81 -24.06 23.10
C THR A 312 -4.47 -25.53 23.32
N LEU A 313 -4.83 -26.09 24.48
CA LEU A 313 -4.69 -27.53 24.71
C LEU A 313 -5.86 -28.26 24.04
N VAL A 314 -5.61 -28.92 22.92
CA VAL A 314 -6.67 -29.58 22.14
C VAL A 314 -7.02 -30.96 22.71
N GLN A 315 -6.01 -31.66 23.24
CA GLN A 315 -6.13 -32.93 23.96
C GLN A 315 -4.83 -33.16 24.74
N GLN A 316 -4.79 -34.15 25.65
CA GLN A 316 -3.55 -34.46 26.38
C GLN A 316 -2.39 -34.71 25.41
N GLY A 317 -1.27 -34.00 25.61
CA GLY A 317 -0.07 -34.11 24.78
C GLY A 317 -0.17 -33.48 23.38
N LYS A 318 -1.23 -32.72 23.08
CA LYS A 318 -1.40 -32.02 21.79
C LYS A 318 -1.80 -30.55 21.99
N LEU A 319 -0.91 -29.66 21.61
CA LEU A 319 -1.12 -28.22 21.65
C LEU A 319 -1.35 -27.66 20.25
N GLU A 320 -2.22 -26.67 20.16
CA GLU A 320 -2.36 -25.84 18.97
C GLU A 320 -1.81 -24.45 19.29
N VAL A 321 -0.84 -23.99 18.50
CA VAL A 321 -0.23 -22.66 18.58
C VAL A 321 -0.76 -21.83 17.41
N ARG A 322 -1.35 -20.67 17.71
CA ARG A 322 -1.87 -19.74 16.70
C ARG A 322 -1.21 -18.37 16.84
N TYR A 323 -0.83 -17.80 15.71
CA TYR A 323 -0.36 -16.43 15.59
C TYR A 323 -1.50 -15.64 14.96
N ARG A 324 -1.92 -14.56 15.62
CA ARG A 324 -2.98 -13.67 15.13
C ARG A 324 -2.44 -12.30 14.84
N ASP A 325 -2.81 -11.74 13.69
CA ASP A 325 -2.59 -10.33 13.42
C ASP A 325 -3.44 -9.49 14.39
N VAL A 326 -2.78 -8.62 15.16
CA VAL A 326 -3.43 -7.76 16.16
C VAL A 326 -4.43 -6.80 15.52
N ARG A 327 -4.19 -6.40 14.27
CA ARG A 327 -5.04 -5.43 13.56
C ARG A 327 -6.35 -6.01 13.09
N THR A 328 -6.32 -7.25 12.59
CA THR A 328 -7.48 -7.89 11.95
C THR A 328 -8.10 -9.01 12.80
N GLY A 329 -7.35 -9.53 13.78
CA GLY A 329 -7.72 -10.71 14.56
C GLY A 329 -7.58 -12.04 13.79
N ALA A 330 -7.18 -11.98 12.51
CA ALA A 330 -7.04 -13.15 11.65
C ALA A 330 -5.90 -14.05 12.13
N VAL A 331 -6.07 -15.37 12.03
CA VAL A 331 -4.98 -16.34 12.25
C VAL A 331 -4.09 -16.32 11.03
N VAL A 332 -2.83 -15.95 11.21
CA VAL A 332 -1.83 -15.81 10.15
C VAL A 332 -0.78 -16.93 10.17
N LEU A 333 -0.70 -17.69 11.26
CA LEU A 333 0.07 -18.93 11.35
C LEU A 333 -0.62 -19.86 12.35
N GLN A 334 -0.71 -21.14 12.04
CA GLN A 334 -1.22 -22.17 12.94
C GLN A 334 -0.36 -23.42 12.82
N SER A 335 0.08 -23.93 13.97
CA SER A 335 0.78 -25.20 14.06
C SER A 335 0.26 -26.02 15.22
N THR A 336 0.35 -27.33 15.11
CA THR A 336 0.06 -28.25 16.19
C THR A 336 1.35 -28.94 16.65
N GLU A 337 1.61 -28.87 17.95
CA GLU A 337 2.72 -29.57 18.61
C GLU A 337 2.20 -30.83 19.31
N SER A 338 2.93 -31.92 19.12
CA SER A 338 2.61 -33.24 19.69
C SER A 338 3.88 -34.05 19.94
N GLU A 339 3.76 -35.19 20.61
CA GLU A 339 4.89 -36.14 20.76
C GLU A 339 5.44 -36.63 19.40
N SER A 340 4.61 -36.64 18.36
CA SER A 340 5.01 -36.96 16.98
C SER A 340 5.76 -35.83 16.26
N GLY A 341 5.91 -34.66 16.89
CA GLY A 341 6.54 -33.47 16.32
C GLY A 341 5.55 -32.32 16.08
N THR A 342 6.06 -31.29 15.42
CA THR A 342 5.29 -30.07 15.05
C THR A 342 4.76 -30.19 13.64
N TYR A 343 3.45 -30.00 13.48
CA TYR A 343 2.75 -29.98 12.20
C TYR A 343 2.27 -28.57 11.89
N LEU A 344 2.66 -28.03 10.74
CA LEU A 344 2.19 -26.71 10.28
C LEU A 344 0.84 -26.87 9.56
N GLU A 345 -0.21 -26.23 10.08
CA GLU A 345 -1.58 -26.37 9.58
C GLU A 345 -2.00 -25.22 8.68
N LEU A 346 -1.54 -24.01 8.99
CA LEU A 346 -1.86 -22.81 8.24
C LEU A 346 -0.71 -21.82 8.32
N TYR A 347 -0.45 -21.12 7.22
CA TYR A 347 0.41 -19.94 7.17
C TYR A 347 -0.15 -18.99 6.11
N ASP A 348 -0.16 -17.70 6.43
CA ASP A 348 -0.67 -16.66 5.53
C ASP A 348 0.49 -16.01 4.74
N LEU A 349 0.60 -16.37 3.46
CA LEU A 349 1.61 -15.86 2.52
C LEU A 349 1.55 -14.35 2.28
N TYR A 350 0.44 -13.70 2.61
CA TYR A 350 0.29 -12.25 2.49
C TYR A 350 0.74 -11.53 3.76
N PHE A 351 0.67 -12.22 4.88
CA PHE A 351 1.17 -11.73 6.15
C PHE A 351 2.68 -11.94 6.27
N TRP A 352 3.18 -13.11 5.85
CA TRP A 352 4.58 -13.53 5.99
C TRP A 352 5.37 -13.43 4.69
N THR A 353 6.53 -12.80 4.75
CA THR A 353 7.65 -13.07 3.83
C THR A 353 8.11 -14.51 4.04
N VAL A 354 8.40 -15.26 2.98
CA VAL A 354 8.88 -16.63 3.11
C VAL A 354 10.30 -16.76 2.57
N ILE A 355 11.15 -17.44 3.35
CA ILE A 355 12.53 -17.75 2.99
C ILE A 355 12.74 -19.26 3.15
N VAL A 356 13.18 -19.95 2.10
CA VAL A 356 13.48 -21.38 2.11
C VAL A 356 14.96 -21.57 1.86
N ASN A 357 15.66 -22.31 2.73
CA ASN A 357 17.10 -22.57 2.63
C ASN A 357 17.96 -21.30 2.44
N GLY A 358 17.48 -20.15 2.92
CA GLY A 358 18.16 -18.86 2.84
C GLY A 358 17.79 -17.99 1.63
N GLU A 359 16.91 -18.45 0.74
CA GLU A 359 16.47 -17.71 -0.45
C GLU A 359 14.97 -17.37 -0.39
N HIS A 360 14.59 -16.24 -1.01
CA HIS A 360 13.18 -15.88 -1.19
C HIS A 360 12.52 -16.83 -2.19
N VAL A 361 11.28 -17.23 -1.89
CA VAL A 361 10.55 -18.20 -2.71
C VAL A 361 9.20 -17.68 -3.17
N THR A 362 8.81 -18.10 -4.37
CA THR A 362 7.45 -17.94 -4.89
C THR A 362 6.54 -19.08 -4.41
N ASN A 363 5.22 -18.93 -4.55
CA ASN A 363 4.27 -19.96 -4.13
C ASN A 363 4.51 -21.32 -4.82
N ASP A 364 4.96 -21.32 -6.07
CA ASP A 364 5.24 -22.56 -6.83
C ASP A 364 6.45 -23.32 -6.27
N GLN A 365 7.36 -22.63 -5.59
CA GLN A 365 8.55 -23.20 -4.95
C GLN A 365 8.25 -23.78 -3.56
N MET A 366 7.00 -23.67 -3.07
CA MET A 366 6.56 -24.15 -1.77
C MET A 366 6.00 -25.59 -1.79
N ALA A 367 6.09 -26.29 -2.94
CA ALA A 367 5.58 -27.66 -3.10
C ALA A 367 6.19 -28.68 -2.13
N PHE A 368 7.37 -28.40 -1.56
CA PHE A 368 8.00 -29.25 -0.54
C PHE A 368 7.14 -29.40 0.74
N LEU A 369 6.26 -28.42 1.02
CA LEU A 369 5.36 -28.46 2.17
C LEU A 369 4.28 -29.54 2.07
N GLU A 370 4.04 -30.11 0.89
CA GLU A 370 3.05 -31.16 0.68
C GLU A 370 3.60 -32.59 0.92
N GLY A 371 4.92 -32.77 1.06
CA GLY A 371 5.52 -34.10 1.06
C GLY A 371 6.81 -34.32 1.87
N ASP A 372 7.54 -33.27 2.24
CA ASP A 372 8.85 -33.41 2.90
C ASP A 372 8.82 -33.06 4.40
N ASN A 373 9.73 -33.65 5.17
CA ASN A 373 10.03 -33.18 6.53
C ASN A 373 10.83 -31.89 6.45
N PHE A 374 10.25 -30.79 6.93
CA PHE A 374 10.91 -29.49 7.00
C PHE A 374 10.96 -28.96 8.43
N ALA A 375 11.97 -28.16 8.72
CA ALA A 375 11.98 -27.30 9.90
C ALA A 375 11.47 -25.92 9.50
N PHE A 376 10.70 -25.28 10.37
CA PHE A 376 10.31 -23.89 10.17
C PHE A 376 10.52 -23.05 11.42
N LYS A 377 10.72 -21.75 11.23
CA LYS A 377 10.81 -20.74 12.29
C LYS A 377 10.05 -19.50 11.85
N ALA A 378 9.14 -19.03 12.71
CA ALA A 378 8.48 -17.75 12.52
C ALA A 378 9.29 -16.64 13.19
N ASP A 379 9.75 -15.69 12.40
CA ASP A 379 10.23 -14.40 12.87
C ASP A 379 9.09 -13.40 12.74
N VAL A 380 8.37 -13.25 13.85
CA VAL A 380 7.20 -12.36 14.00
C VAL A 380 7.50 -10.92 13.58
N GLN A 381 8.76 -10.52 13.61
CA GLN A 381 9.15 -9.13 13.59
C GLN A 381 9.53 -8.65 12.18
N SER A 382 10.36 -9.42 11.47
CA SER A 382 10.50 -9.26 10.01
C SER A 382 9.28 -9.76 9.24
N ARG A 383 8.32 -10.37 9.96
CA ARG A 383 7.23 -11.18 9.40
C ARG A 383 7.79 -12.17 8.41
N THR A 384 8.83 -12.89 8.79
CA THR A 384 9.46 -13.89 7.93
C THR A 384 9.23 -15.28 8.46
N LEU A 385 8.73 -16.18 7.61
CA LEU A 385 8.74 -17.61 7.85
C LEU A 385 9.97 -18.19 7.18
N TYR A 386 10.88 -18.69 8.00
CA TYR A 386 12.05 -19.43 7.52
C TYR A 386 11.69 -20.90 7.46
N PHE A 387 11.96 -21.52 6.32
CA PHE A 387 11.88 -22.97 6.14
C PHE A 387 13.25 -23.53 5.79
N LYS A 388 13.51 -24.75 6.28
CA LYS A 388 14.69 -25.53 5.92
C LYS A 388 14.25 -26.96 5.65
N HIS A 389 14.54 -27.46 4.45
CA HIS A 389 14.28 -28.83 4.07
C HIS A 389 15.54 -29.44 3.43
N GLY A 390 15.67 -30.77 3.57
CA GLY A 390 16.82 -31.54 3.09
C GLY A 390 16.80 -31.80 1.59
#